data_AF-A0A430AKL9-F1
#
_entry.id   AF-A0A430AKL9-F1
#
_cell.length_a   1.000
_cell.length_b   1.000
_cell.length_c   1.000
_cell.angle_alpha   90.00
_cell.angle_beta   90.00
_cell.angle_gamma   90.00
#
_symmetry.space_group_name_H-M   'P 1'
#
loop_
_entity.id
_entity.type
_entity.pdbx_description
1 polymer ?
#
loop_
_entity_poly.entity_id
_entity_poly.type
_entity_poly.pdbx_seq_one_letter_code
_entity_poly.pdbx_strand_id
1 'polypeptide(L)'
;MKEGDELLWLTIAAAIILISLYFFYSTKKVKQEVGQGEKKKELSHPDFKQIQALAKKIQPNLERKLIVNGHFAEEKERKVTTLTHFSYILIGDKQAQTIQVLSYHPETKEVGEIGKFTLQQVELSTPTEVQAMYSFTDRSNNVTYVETLAVENAGDYAGQISFDQSVMFSAFREWVEEAHKETKA
;
A
#
# COMPACT_ATOMS: atom_id res chain seq x y z
N MET A 1 -32.69 -28.62 38.50
CA MET A 1 -31.57 -27.67 38.63
C MET A 1 -31.86 -26.75 39.78
N LYS A 2 -30.90 -26.53 40.68
CA LYS A 2 -31.07 -25.61 41.82
C LYS A 2 -30.76 -24.20 41.30
N GLU A 3 -31.50 -23.18 41.75
CA GLU A 3 -31.35 -21.78 41.32
C GLU A 3 -29.90 -21.25 41.40
N GLY A 4 -29.03 -21.86 42.20
CA GLY A 4 -27.60 -21.53 42.27
C GLY A 4 -26.77 -21.92 41.04
N ASP A 5 -27.19 -22.92 40.25
CA ASP A 5 -26.45 -23.37 39.07
C ASP A 5 -26.63 -22.38 37.90
N GLU A 6 -27.82 -21.79 37.75
CA GLU A 6 -28.10 -20.80 36.70
C GLU A 6 -27.34 -19.48 36.92
N LEU A 7 -27.22 -19.05 38.17
CA LEU A 7 -26.42 -17.87 38.54
C LEU A 7 -24.92 -18.10 38.28
N LEU A 8 -24.42 -19.30 38.51
CA LEU A 8 -23.04 -19.69 38.22
C LEU A 8 -22.75 -19.67 36.70
N TRP A 9 -23.65 -20.21 35.88
CA TRP A 9 -23.49 -20.17 34.42
C TRP A 9 -23.58 -18.76 33.83
N LEU A 10 -24.47 -17.92 34.37
CA LEU A 10 -24.59 -16.50 33.97
C LEU A 10 -23.32 -15.71 34.31
N THR A 11 -22.73 -15.93 35.48
CA THR A 11 -21.48 -15.26 35.88
C THR A 11 -20.29 -15.73 35.05
N ILE A 12 -20.21 -17.02 34.71
CA ILE A 12 -19.19 -17.56 33.80
C ILE A 12 -19.34 -16.95 32.39
N ALA A 13 -20.54 -16.90 31.84
CA ALA A 13 -20.80 -16.31 30.52
C ALA A 13 -20.42 -14.81 30.48
N ALA A 14 -20.77 -14.05 31.52
CA ALA A 14 -20.39 -12.65 31.64
C ALA A 14 -18.86 -12.46 31.72
N ALA A 15 -18.16 -13.31 32.47
CA ALA A 15 -16.70 -13.27 32.55
C ALA A 15 -16.03 -13.55 31.19
N ILE A 16 -16.53 -14.53 30.43
CA ILE A 16 -16.02 -14.84 29.08
C ILE A 16 -16.20 -13.66 28.13
N ILE A 17 -17.36 -13.00 28.16
CA ILE A 17 -17.63 -11.82 27.33
C ILE A 17 -16.67 -10.68 27.68
N LEU A 18 -16.47 -10.40 28.98
CA LEU A 18 -15.56 -9.35 29.43
C LEU A 18 -14.11 -9.64 29.06
N ILE A 19 -13.65 -10.88 29.20
CA ILE A 19 -12.30 -11.30 28.78
C ILE A 19 -12.14 -11.15 27.27
N SER A 20 -13.13 -11.56 26.48
CA SER A 20 -13.10 -11.44 25.01
C SER A 20 -13.05 -9.98 24.56
N LEU A 21 -13.85 -9.11 25.18
CA LEU A 21 -13.83 -7.67 24.92
C LEU A 21 -12.48 -7.04 25.30
N TYR A 22 -11.90 -7.44 26.43
CA TYR A 22 -10.59 -6.99 26.86
C TYR A 22 -9.49 -7.39 25.87
N PHE A 23 -9.47 -8.66 25.44
CA PHE A 23 -8.51 -9.14 24.44
C PHE A 23 -8.70 -8.44 23.08
N PHE A 24 -9.93 -8.21 22.64
CA PHE A 24 -10.19 -7.48 21.40
C PHE A 24 -9.71 -6.02 21.48
N TYR A 25 -9.94 -5.35 22.62
CA TYR A 25 -9.49 -3.98 22.82
C TYR A 25 -7.97 -3.87 22.91
N SER A 26 -7.33 -4.75 23.68
CA SER A 26 -5.87 -4.73 23.88
C SER A 26 -5.12 -5.04 22.59
N THR A 27 -5.56 -6.05 21.82
CA THR A 27 -4.97 -6.37 20.51
C THR A 27 -5.13 -5.23 19.52
N LYS A 28 -6.28 -4.55 19.48
CA LYS A 28 -6.48 -3.37 18.63
C LYS A 28 -5.56 -2.21 19.02
N LYS A 29 -5.39 -1.94 20.32
CA LYS A 29 -4.50 -0.88 20.82
C LYS A 29 -3.04 -1.18 20.48
N VAL A 30 -2.59 -2.42 20.69
CA VAL A 30 -1.23 -2.86 20.34
C VAL A 30 -0.99 -2.71 18.83
N LYS A 31 -1.91 -3.17 17.97
CA LYS A 31 -1.79 -3.00 16.52
C LYS A 31 -1.70 -1.52 16.11
N GLN A 32 -2.46 -0.64 16.77
CA GLN A 32 -2.44 0.79 16.48
C GLN A 32 -1.13 1.46 16.93
N GLU A 33 -0.60 1.11 18.10
CA GLU A 33 0.67 1.63 18.61
C GLU A 33 1.87 1.14 17.79
N VAL A 34 1.88 -0.15 17.46
CA VAL A 34 2.89 -0.76 16.58
C VAL A 34 2.84 -0.11 15.20
N GLY A 35 1.66 -0.02 14.57
CA GLY A 35 1.50 0.60 13.26
C GLY A 35 1.84 2.10 13.25
N GLN A 36 1.60 2.84 14.33
CA GLN A 36 2.06 4.24 14.45
C GLN A 36 3.59 4.34 14.58
N GLY A 37 4.21 3.43 15.35
CA GLY A 37 5.65 3.35 15.50
C GLY A 37 6.35 3.00 14.18
N GLU A 38 5.84 2.01 13.46
CA GLU A 38 6.33 1.59 12.14
C GLU A 38 6.14 2.71 11.11
N LYS A 39 4.96 3.33 11.04
CA LYS A 39 4.73 4.50 10.17
C LYS A 39 5.76 5.59 10.40
N LYS A 40 6.07 5.90 11.66
CA LYS A 40 7.08 6.93 11.99
C LYS A 40 8.47 6.52 11.50
N LYS A 41 8.84 5.23 11.62
CA LYS A 41 10.11 4.70 11.09
C LYS A 41 10.17 4.86 9.57
N GLU A 42 9.15 4.39 8.85
CA GLU A 42 9.07 4.51 7.38
C GLU A 42 9.16 5.96 6.91
N LEU A 43 8.34 6.85 7.48
CA LEU A 43 8.35 8.28 7.13
C LEU A 43 9.70 8.96 7.40
N SER A 44 10.51 8.39 8.30
CA SER A 44 11.85 8.87 8.62
C SER A 44 12.96 8.24 7.78
N HIS A 45 12.67 7.14 7.05
CA HIS A 45 13.63 6.37 6.27
C HIS A 45 14.28 7.24 5.17
N PRO A 46 15.61 7.16 4.97
CA PRO A 46 16.31 7.97 3.95
C PRO A 46 15.74 7.77 2.53
N ASP A 47 15.50 6.52 2.15
CA ASP A 47 14.97 6.18 0.83
C ASP A 47 13.54 6.66 0.61
N PHE A 48 12.70 6.61 1.64
CA PHE A 48 11.37 7.21 1.59
C PHE A 48 11.45 8.73 1.38
N LYS A 49 12.37 9.42 2.09
CA LYS A 49 12.59 10.86 1.88
C LYS A 49 13.09 11.16 0.47
N GLN A 50 13.92 10.29 -0.11
CA GLN A 50 14.35 10.41 -1.50
C GLN A 50 13.15 10.30 -2.45
N ILE A 51 12.27 9.30 -2.27
CA ILE A 51 11.05 9.14 -3.07
C ILE A 51 10.14 10.36 -2.93
N GLN A 52 9.95 10.88 -1.71
CA GLN A 52 9.19 12.11 -1.50
C GLN A 52 9.82 13.30 -2.23
N ALA A 53 11.15 13.45 -2.21
CA ALA A 53 11.83 14.52 -2.91
C ALA A 53 11.66 14.40 -4.43
N LEU A 54 11.72 13.19 -4.98
CA LEU A 54 11.45 12.91 -6.39
C LEU A 54 10.00 13.26 -6.75
N ALA A 55 9.03 12.78 -5.97
CA ALA A 55 7.61 13.08 -6.15
C ALA A 55 7.31 14.59 -6.11
N LYS A 56 7.96 15.34 -5.19
CA LYS A 56 7.80 16.81 -5.08
C LYS A 56 8.21 17.58 -6.33
N LYS A 57 9.06 17.02 -7.21
CA LYS A 57 9.43 17.67 -8.47
C LYS A 57 8.23 17.84 -9.41
N ILE A 58 7.26 16.92 -9.34
CA ILE A 58 6.07 16.89 -10.20
C ILE A 58 4.80 17.29 -9.44
N GLN A 59 4.67 16.84 -8.19
CA GLN A 59 3.55 17.13 -7.30
C GLN A 59 4.03 17.91 -6.06
N PRO A 60 3.99 19.25 -6.08
CA PRO A 60 4.52 20.07 -4.99
C PRO A 60 3.81 19.86 -3.66
N ASN A 61 2.52 19.49 -3.69
CA ASN A 61 1.72 19.23 -2.49
C ASN A 61 1.51 17.74 -2.24
N LEU A 62 2.33 17.18 -1.34
CA LEU A 62 2.22 15.79 -0.88
C LEU A 62 1.50 15.64 0.46
N GLU A 63 0.94 16.74 1.01
CA GLU A 63 0.29 16.67 2.31
C GLU A 63 -0.92 15.71 2.26
N ARG A 64 -0.98 14.78 3.22
CA ARG A 64 -2.04 13.77 3.34
C ARG A 64 -2.16 12.82 2.14
N LYS A 65 -1.19 12.79 1.22
CA LYS A 65 -1.13 11.80 0.15
C LYS A 65 -0.54 10.51 0.67
N LEU A 66 -1.02 9.39 0.13
CA LEU A 66 -0.34 8.11 0.28
C LEU A 66 0.73 8.01 -0.80
N ILE A 67 1.94 7.59 -0.45
CA ILE A 67 3.05 7.45 -1.38
C ILE A 67 3.59 6.05 -1.20
N VAL A 68 3.61 5.29 -2.29
CA VAL A 68 4.12 3.91 -2.31
C VAL A 68 5.08 3.79 -3.48
N ASN A 69 6.21 3.13 -3.22
CA ASN A 69 7.15 2.80 -4.27
C ASN A 69 6.66 1.57 -5.03
N GLY A 70 6.73 1.64 -6.35
CA GLY A 70 6.36 0.56 -7.25
C GLY A 70 7.45 0.26 -8.26
N HIS A 71 7.28 -0.85 -8.96
CA HIS A 71 8.28 -1.45 -9.83
C HIS A 71 7.58 -2.05 -11.05
N PHE A 72 8.27 -2.11 -12.17
CA PHE A 72 7.81 -2.91 -13.30
C PHE A 72 8.08 -4.39 -13.01
N ALA A 73 7.05 -5.24 -13.09
CA ALA A 73 7.24 -6.69 -13.11
C ALA A 73 7.53 -7.13 -14.54
N GLU A 74 8.78 -7.49 -14.84
CA GLU A 74 9.18 -7.94 -16.17
C GLU A 74 8.47 -9.25 -16.55
N GLU A 75 7.77 -9.25 -17.69
CA GLU A 75 7.39 -10.48 -18.39
C GLU A 75 8.55 -10.89 -19.32
N LYS A 76 9.31 -11.93 -18.92
CA LYS A 76 10.47 -12.42 -19.66
C LYS A 76 10.07 -13.20 -20.90
N GLU A 77 9.77 -12.52 -22.00
CA GLU A 77 9.84 -13.14 -23.33
C GLU A 77 11.21 -12.90 -23.98
N ARG A 78 11.88 -14.02 -24.30
CA ARG A 78 13.20 -14.09 -24.92
C ARG A 78 13.23 -13.37 -26.27
N LYS A 79 13.89 -12.21 -26.34
CA LYS A 79 15.08 -11.91 -27.17
C LYS A 79 15.19 -10.39 -27.38
N VAL A 80 16.21 -9.82 -26.76
CA VAL A 80 16.66 -8.42 -26.92
C VAL A 80 15.61 -7.41 -26.50
N THR A 81 15.39 -7.30 -25.19
CA THR A 81 14.68 -6.19 -24.58
C THR A 81 15.72 -5.33 -23.88
N THR A 82 15.92 -4.08 -24.33
CA THR A 82 16.56 -3.08 -23.50
C THR A 82 15.66 -2.92 -22.28
N LEU A 83 16.04 -3.55 -21.17
CA LEU A 83 15.33 -3.45 -19.91
C LEU A 83 15.51 -2.04 -19.37
N THR A 84 14.62 -1.14 -19.76
CA THR A 84 14.50 0.14 -19.11
C THR A 84 13.84 -0.14 -17.76
N HIS A 85 14.65 -0.34 -16.72
CA HIS A 85 14.17 -0.55 -15.36
C HIS A 85 13.56 0.76 -14.87
N PHE A 86 12.27 0.96 -15.15
CA PHE A 86 11.50 2.03 -14.55
C PHE A 86 11.05 1.55 -13.18
N SER A 87 11.41 2.33 -12.18
CA SER A 87 10.70 2.26 -10.92
C SER A 87 9.61 3.34 -10.94
N TYR A 88 8.53 3.08 -10.23
CA TYR A 88 7.35 3.92 -10.23
C TYR A 88 7.11 4.51 -8.85
N ILE A 89 6.52 5.70 -8.80
CA ILE A 89 6.01 6.29 -7.57
C ILE A 89 4.50 6.43 -7.72
N LEU A 90 3.76 5.75 -6.85
CA LEU A 90 2.30 5.86 -6.79
C LEU A 90 1.93 6.91 -5.74
N ILE A 91 1.19 7.94 -6.13
CA ILE A 91 0.70 8.99 -5.24
C ILE A 91 -0.82 8.90 -5.17
N GLY A 92 -1.32 8.39 -4.05
CA GLY A 92 -2.73 8.24 -3.76
C GLY A 92 -3.31 9.50 -3.12
N ASP A 93 -4.37 10.03 -3.73
CA ASP A 93 -5.17 11.14 -3.22
C ASP A 93 -6.55 10.67 -2.80
N LYS A 94 -6.73 10.39 -1.51
CA LYS A 94 -8.02 9.93 -0.97
C LYS A 94 -9.14 10.96 -1.15
N GLN A 95 -8.83 12.26 -1.17
CA GLN A 95 -9.85 13.30 -1.33
C GLN A 95 -10.32 13.39 -2.78
N ALA A 96 -9.39 13.36 -3.73
CA ALA A 96 -9.71 13.39 -5.15
C ALA A 96 -10.12 12.02 -5.73
N GLN A 97 -9.94 10.93 -4.98
CA GLN A 97 -10.15 9.55 -5.45
C GLN A 97 -9.35 9.25 -6.72
N THR A 98 -8.08 9.67 -6.72
CA THR A 98 -7.16 9.48 -7.85
C THR A 98 -5.81 8.95 -7.41
N ILE A 99 -5.17 8.19 -8.30
CA ILE A 99 -3.77 7.77 -8.19
C ILE A 99 -2.97 8.45 -9.31
N GLN A 100 -1.93 9.17 -8.95
CA GLN A 100 -0.95 9.69 -9.89
C GLN A 100 0.24 8.71 -9.96
N VAL A 101 0.60 8.29 -11.17
CA VAL A 101 1.70 7.36 -11.44
C VAL A 101 2.85 8.16 -12.04
N LEU A 102 3.99 8.13 -11.36
CA LEU A 102 5.23 8.73 -11.85
C LEU A 102 6.22 7.63 -12.20
N SER A 103 6.95 7.79 -13.31
CA SER A 103 8.13 6.99 -13.61
C SER A 103 9.38 7.70 -13.08
N TYR A 104 10.33 6.95 -12.53
CA TYR A 104 11.64 7.48 -12.24
C TYR A 104 12.76 6.57 -12.78
N HIS A 105 13.80 7.23 -13.28
CA HIS A 105 15.02 6.58 -13.72
C HIS A 105 16.08 6.67 -12.62
N PRO A 106 16.53 5.55 -12.04
CA PRO A 106 17.47 5.58 -10.94
C PRO A 106 18.84 6.14 -11.33
N GLU A 107 19.29 5.89 -12.56
CA GLU A 107 20.60 6.36 -13.06
C GLU A 107 20.62 7.87 -13.31
N THR A 108 19.61 8.40 -14.00
CA THR A 108 19.55 9.83 -14.37
C THR A 108 18.85 10.68 -13.30
N LYS A 109 18.16 10.06 -12.34
CA LYS A 109 17.30 10.71 -11.33
C LYS A 109 16.20 11.59 -11.95
N GLU A 110 15.86 11.32 -13.21
CA GLU A 110 14.76 11.94 -13.93
C GLU A 110 13.43 11.34 -13.44
N VAL A 111 12.43 12.19 -13.35
CA VAL A 111 11.08 11.84 -12.91
C VAL A 111 10.13 12.37 -13.97
N GLY A 112 9.23 11.51 -14.45
CA GLY A 112 8.18 11.85 -15.41
C GLY A 112 6.82 11.45 -14.87
N GLU A 113 5.77 12.15 -15.31
CA GLU A 113 4.40 11.73 -15.06
C GLU A 113 3.96 10.76 -16.15
N ILE A 114 3.53 9.56 -15.75
CA ILE A 114 2.87 8.62 -16.66
C ILE A 114 1.41 9.00 -16.83
N GLY A 115 0.74 9.34 -15.72
CA GLY A 115 -0.63 9.83 -15.76
C GLY A 115 -1.28 9.92 -14.39
N LYS A 116 -2.51 10.43 -14.41
CA LYS A 116 -3.39 10.51 -13.24
C LYS A 116 -4.68 9.77 -13.54
N PHE A 117 -4.97 8.78 -12.71
CA PHE A 117 -6.03 7.80 -12.91
C PHE A 117 -7.08 7.93 -11.82
N THR A 118 -8.36 7.85 -12.16
CA THR A 118 -9.41 7.66 -11.15
C THR A 118 -9.43 6.22 -10.67
N LEU A 119 -9.99 5.93 -9.50
CA LEU A 119 -10.03 4.54 -8.99
C LEU A 119 -10.81 3.56 -9.89
N GLN A 120 -11.71 4.05 -10.76
CA GLN A 120 -12.38 3.20 -11.76
C GLN A 120 -11.46 2.80 -12.91
N GLN A 121 -10.37 3.54 -13.13
CA GLN A 121 -9.35 3.26 -14.14
C GLN A 121 -8.21 2.37 -13.61
N VAL A 122 -8.36 1.89 -12.37
CA VAL A 122 -7.34 1.11 -11.67
C VAL A 122 -7.93 -0.23 -11.33
N GLU A 123 -7.26 -1.32 -11.68
CA GLU A 123 -7.59 -2.64 -11.15
C GLU A 123 -6.48 -3.13 -10.25
N LEU A 124 -6.87 -3.78 -9.16
CA LEU A 124 -5.96 -4.41 -8.23
C LEU A 124 -6.00 -5.92 -8.48
N SER A 125 -4.92 -6.44 -9.05
CA SER A 125 -4.70 -7.86 -9.27
C SER A 125 -3.79 -8.42 -8.18
N THR A 126 -4.02 -9.68 -7.80
CA THR A 126 -3.14 -10.45 -6.89
C THR A 126 -2.77 -9.72 -5.58
N PRO A 127 -3.71 -9.16 -4.80
CA PRO A 127 -3.37 -8.58 -3.51
C PRO A 127 -2.98 -9.69 -2.52
N THR A 128 -1.78 -9.58 -1.98
CA THR A 128 -1.32 -10.32 -0.79
C THR A 128 -0.95 -9.33 0.30
N GLU A 129 -0.59 -9.83 1.49
CA GLU A 129 -0.11 -8.96 2.58
C GLU A 129 1.23 -8.27 2.27
N VAL A 130 1.99 -8.79 1.29
CA VAL A 130 3.36 -8.32 1.01
C VAL A 130 3.56 -7.79 -0.41
N GLN A 131 2.60 -7.99 -1.31
CA GLN A 131 2.71 -7.70 -2.73
C GLN A 131 1.33 -7.36 -3.31
N ALA A 132 1.29 -6.38 -4.21
CA ALA A 132 0.09 -6.02 -4.95
C ALA A 132 0.46 -5.62 -6.39
N MET A 133 -0.35 -6.02 -7.36
CA MET A 133 -0.20 -5.61 -8.76
C MET A 133 -1.34 -4.66 -9.13
N TYR A 134 -1.01 -3.49 -9.67
CA TYR A 134 -1.98 -2.51 -10.13
C TYR A 134 -1.91 -2.41 -11.66
N SER A 135 -3.06 -2.46 -12.33
CA SER A 135 -3.20 -2.08 -13.73
C SER A 135 -3.86 -0.71 -13.81
N PHE A 136 -3.26 0.20 -14.57
CA PHE A 136 -3.74 1.56 -14.78
C PHE A 136 -4.12 1.73 -16.25
N THR A 137 -5.41 1.92 -16.53
CA THR A 137 -5.93 2.06 -17.89
C THR A 137 -6.21 3.54 -18.20
N ASP A 138 -5.45 4.12 -19.13
CA ASP A 138 -5.65 5.49 -19.56
C ASP A 138 -6.92 5.66 -20.44
N ARG A 139 -7.23 6.90 -20.85
CA ARG A 139 -8.40 7.17 -21.72
C ARG A 139 -8.26 6.62 -23.15
N SER A 140 -7.05 6.27 -23.55
CA SER A 140 -6.73 5.67 -24.85
C SER A 140 -6.69 4.14 -24.78
N ASN A 141 -7.07 3.54 -23.64
CA ASN A 141 -6.98 2.11 -23.32
C ASN A 141 -5.57 1.54 -23.26
N ASN A 142 -4.53 2.37 -23.06
CA ASN A 142 -3.20 1.87 -22.75
C ASN A 142 -3.15 1.46 -21.29
N VAL A 143 -2.57 0.29 -21.02
CA VAL A 143 -2.44 -0.27 -19.68
C VAL A 143 -1.00 -0.16 -19.19
N THR A 144 -0.80 0.45 -18.03
CA THR A 144 0.47 0.43 -17.29
C THR A 144 0.33 -0.51 -16.11
N TYR A 145 1.27 -1.43 -15.95
CA TYR A 145 1.33 -2.35 -14.81
C TYR A 145 2.38 -1.89 -13.82
N VAL A 146 2.01 -1.83 -12.53
CA VAL A 146 2.92 -1.48 -11.46
C VAL A 146 2.76 -2.47 -10.31
N GLU A 147 3.85 -3.11 -9.95
CA GLU A 147 3.95 -3.94 -8.77
C GLU A 147 4.40 -3.11 -7.57
N THR A 148 3.80 -3.31 -6.40
CA THR A 148 4.32 -2.76 -5.14
C THR A 148 4.58 -3.87 -4.15
N LEU A 149 5.61 -3.68 -3.31
CA LEU A 149 6.04 -4.63 -2.29
C LEU A 149 6.06 -3.95 -0.92
N ALA A 150 5.57 -4.64 0.11
CA ALA A 150 5.55 -4.15 1.49
C ALA A 150 6.94 -4.16 2.12
N VAL A 151 7.70 -5.23 1.88
CA VAL A 151 9.00 -5.48 2.50
C VAL A 151 10.13 -5.22 1.51
N GLU A 152 11.31 -4.95 2.06
CA GLU A 152 12.54 -4.91 1.27
C GLU A 152 12.72 -6.24 0.54
N ASN A 153 12.73 -6.20 -0.79
CA ASN A 153 13.02 -7.38 -1.59
C ASN A 153 14.54 -7.59 -1.63
N ALA A 154 15.01 -8.77 -1.20
CA ALA A 154 16.42 -9.16 -1.25
C ALA A 154 16.95 -9.40 -2.67
N GLY A 155 16.08 -9.29 -3.69
CA GLY A 155 16.50 -9.28 -5.09
C GLY A 155 17.21 -7.98 -5.44
N ASP A 156 18.52 -8.06 -5.70
CA ASP A 156 19.35 -6.97 -6.22
C ASP A 156 18.94 -6.60 -7.66
N TYR A 157 17.76 -6.01 -7.85
CA TYR A 157 17.47 -5.31 -9.10
C TYR A 157 18.21 -3.97 -9.05
N ALA A 158 19.33 -3.91 -9.77
CA ALA A 158 20.16 -2.71 -9.87
C ALA A 158 19.28 -1.49 -10.23
N GLY A 159 19.20 -0.51 -9.31
CA GLY A 159 18.42 0.72 -9.49
C GLY A 159 17.06 0.74 -8.79
N GLN A 160 16.62 -0.33 -8.14
CA GLN A 160 15.42 -0.30 -7.30
C GLN A 160 15.71 0.43 -5.98
N ILE A 161 14.85 1.38 -5.59
CA ILE A 161 14.87 1.93 -4.23
C ILE A 161 14.05 0.96 -3.37
N SER A 162 14.70 0.15 -2.53
CA SER A 162 14.06 -0.87 -1.70
C SER A 162 14.15 -0.45 -0.24
N PHE A 163 13.03 -0.45 0.47
CA PHE A 163 12.95 -0.19 1.91
C PHE A 163 11.63 -0.78 2.42
N ASP A 164 11.55 -1.06 3.71
CA ASP A 164 10.29 -1.44 4.34
C ASP A 164 9.29 -0.27 4.22
N GLN A 165 8.20 -0.51 3.51
CA GLN A 165 7.09 0.41 3.31
C GLN A 165 5.75 -0.26 3.68
N SER A 166 5.78 -1.28 4.54
CA SER A 166 4.64 -2.13 4.86
C SER A 166 3.40 -1.36 5.33
N VAL A 167 3.56 -0.30 6.12
CA VAL A 167 2.47 0.54 6.59
C VAL A 167 1.88 1.37 5.46
N MET A 168 2.73 2.04 4.66
CA MET A 168 2.25 2.82 3.51
C MET A 168 1.64 1.94 2.42
N PHE A 169 2.23 0.77 2.17
CA PHE A 169 1.73 -0.27 1.28
C PHE A 169 0.33 -0.74 1.72
N SER A 170 0.16 -1.17 2.98
CA SER A 170 -1.15 -1.67 3.43
C SER A 170 -2.20 -0.57 3.39
N ALA A 171 -1.87 0.65 3.83
CA ALA A 171 -2.79 1.78 3.80
C ALA A 171 -3.22 2.18 2.38
N PHE A 172 -2.35 2.01 1.38
CA PHE A 172 -2.66 2.25 -0.03
C PHE A 172 -3.51 1.13 -0.61
N ARG A 173 -3.09 -0.13 -0.41
CA ARG A 173 -3.81 -1.32 -0.88
C ARG A 173 -5.23 -1.36 -0.33
N GLU A 174 -5.39 -1.22 0.98
CA GLU A 174 -6.71 -1.21 1.65
C GLU A 174 -7.62 -0.11 1.09
N TRP A 175 -7.08 1.08 0.85
CA TRP A 175 -7.85 2.18 0.27
C TRP A 175 -8.35 1.87 -1.14
N VAL A 176 -7.51 1.26 -1.99
CA VAL A 176 -7.92 0.85 -3.34
C VAL A 176 -8.96 -0.29 -3.27
N GLU A 177 -8.74 -1.28 -2.40
CA GLU A 177 -9.69 -2.38 -2.17
C GLU A 177 -11.06 -1.90 -1.70
N GLU A 178 -11.10 -0.95 -0.76
CA GLU A 178 -12.32 -0.35 -0.24
C GLU A 178 -13.12 0.34 -1.35
N ALA A 179 -12.46 1.16 -2.18
CA ALA A 179 -13.11 1.85 -3.29
C ALA A 179 -13.71 0.89 -4.33
N HIS A 180 -13.05 -0.25 -4.58
CA HIS A 180 -13.57 -1.28 -5.48
C HIS A 180 -14.77 -2.05 -4.90
N LYS A 181 -14.84 -2.22 -3.58
CA LYS A 181 -16.01 -2.81 -2.91
C LYS A 181 -17.22 -1.89 -3.03
N GLU A 182 -17.05 -0.59 -2.81
CA GLU A 182 -18.13 0.40 -2.91
C GLU A 182 -18.70 0.54 -4.33
N THR A 183 -17.90 0.27 -5.36
CA THR A 183 -18.34 0.36 -6.77
C THR A 183 -19.11 -0.88 -7.24
N LYS A 184 -19.04 -2.00 -6.50
CA LYS A 184 -19.70 -3.29 -6.83
C LYS A 184 -20.95 -3.58 -5.98
N ALA A 185 -21.22 -2.76 -4.96
CA ALA A 185 -22.40 -2.85 -4.09
C ALA A 185 -23.56 -2.00 -4.64
#